data_AF-A0A1Y3BDC5-F1
#
_entry.id   AF-A0A1Y3BDC5-F1
#
_cell.length_a   1.000
_cell.length_b   1.000
_cell.length_c   1.000
_cell.angle_alpha   90.00
_cell.angle_beta   90.00
_cell.angle_gamma   90.00
#
_symmetry.space_group_name_H-M   'P 1'
#
loop_
_entity.id
_entity.type
_entity.pdbx_description
1 polymer ?
#
loop_
_entity_poly.entity_id
_entity_poly.type
_entity_poly.pdbx_seq_one_letter_code
_entity_poly.pdbx_strand_id
1 'polypeptide(L)'
;MGCFGGSGSKNDAEEDKRRREANKRIEKQIQKDKQIYRATHRLLLLGAGESGKSTIVKQMRILHVNGFSEEEKKQKIEDIKKNIRDAILTITGAMSTLVPPIPLEDSNNQWMVDYIQDVASSPDFDYPPVCSFRSYVIMIDLTFQFS
;
A
#
# COMPACT_ATOMS: atom_id res chain seq x y z
N MET A 1 -71.97 -26.09 8.29
CA MET A 1 -70.91 -25.87 9.30
C MET A 1 -69.69 -26.66 8.84
N GLY A 2 -68.73 -25.95 8.22
CA GLY A 2 -67.57 -26.55 7.58
C GLY A 2 -66.53 -27.01 8.60
N CYS A 3 -66.08 -28.25 8.45
CA CYS A 3 -65.05 -28.89 9.25
C CYS A 3 -63.66 -28.34 8.84
N PHE A 4 -62.88 -27.90 9.83
CA PHE A 4 -61.49 -27.46 9.73
C PHE A 4 -60.55 -28.66 9.45
N GLY A 5 -59.73 -28.56 8.42
CA GLY A 5 -58.53 -29.39 8.21
C GLY A 5 -57.58 -28.59 7.31
N GLY A 6 -56.33 -28.30 7.64
CA GLY A 6 -55.37 -29.09 8.42
C GLY A 6 -54.14 -29.41 7.57
N SER A 7 -53.68 -28.48 6.72
CA SER A 7 -52.53 -28.67 5.81
C SER A 7 -51.39 -27.66 6.00
N GLY A 8 -51.59 -26.57 6.74
CA GLY A 8 -50.54 -25.56 7.02
C GLY A 8 -49.49 -26.00 8.06
N SER A 9 -49.90 -26.81 9.05
CA SER A 9 -49.08 -27.08 10.24
C SER A 9 -47.79 -27.88 9.98
N LYS A 10 -47.73 -28.68 8.90
CA LYS A 10 -46.52 -29.47 8.56
C LYS A 10 -45.43 -28.64 7.88
N ASN A 11 -45.81 -27.67 7.05
CA ASN A 11 -44.87 -26.79 6.37
C ASN A 11 -44.24 -25.81 7.36
N ASP A 12 -45.04 -25.26 8.27
CA ASP A 12 -44.57 -24.36 9.33
C ASP A 12 -43.59 -25.07 10.28
N ALA A 13 -43.84 -26.33 10.63
CA ALA A 13 -42.97 -27.12 11.49
C ALA A 13 -41.61 -27.44 10.85
N GLU A 14 -41.58 -27.73 9.55
CA GLU A 14 -40.34 -27.95 8.79
C GLU A 14 -39.56 -26.64 8.60
N GLU A 15 -40.24 -25.52 8.36
CA GLU A 15 -39.60 -24.21 8.27
C GLU A 15 -39.00 -23.78 9.62
N ASP A 16 -39.73 -23.98 10.73
CA ASP A 16 -39.23 -23.74 12.08
C ASP A 16 -38.02 -24.61 12.42
N LYS A 17 -38.00 -25.87 11.97
CA LYS A 17 -36.85 -26.76 12.13
C LYS A 17 -35.64 -26.24 11.35
N ARG A 18 -35.81 -25.82 10.10
CA ARG A 18 -34.74 -25.20 9.29
C ARG A 18 -34.21 -23.92 9.92
N ARG A 19 -35.10 -23.06 10.44
CA ARG A 19 -34.74 -21.83 11.17
C ARG A 19 -33.93 -22.15 12.43
N ARG A 20 -34.34 -23.15 13.21
CA ARG A 20 -33.60 -23.61 14.40
C ARG A 20 -32.23 -24.20 14.05
N GLU A 21 -32.14 -24.98 12.98
CA GLU A 21 -30.86 -25.53 12.51
C GLU A 21 -29.91 -24.43 12.01
N ALA A 22 -30.43 -23.44 11.27
CA ALA A 22 -29.67 -22.27 10.83
C ALA A 22 -29.18 -21.45 12.03
N ASN A 23 -30.06 -21.13 12.99
CA ASN A 23 -29.69 -20.44 14.23
C ASN A 23 -28.63 -21.20 15.02
N LYS A 24 -28.73 -22.53 15.13
CA LYS A 24 -27.73 -23.35 15.81
C LYS A 24 -26.37 -23.33 15.10
N ARG A 25 -26.33 -23.25 13.77
CA ARG A 25 -25.08 -23.11 13.00
C ARG A 25 -24.46 -21.73 13.22
N ILE A 26 -25.28 -20.68 13.20
CA ILE A 26 -24.85 -19.30 13.47
C ILE A 26 -24.29 -19.18 14.88
N GLU A 27 -24.99 -19.68 15.90
CA GLU A 27 -24.53 -19.63 17.29
C GLU A 27 -23.18 -20.33 17.48
N LYS A 28 -22.99 -21.49 16.83
CA LYS A 28 -21.69 -22.20 16.83
C LYS A 28 -20.59 -21.38 16.16
N GLN A 29 -20.89 -20.71 15.06
CA GLN A 29 -19.93 -19.84 14.37
C GLN A 29 -19.55 -18.66 15.27
N ILE A 30 -20.53 -17.99 15.88
CA ILE A 30 -20.32 -16.88 16.83
C ILE A 30 -19.44 -17.32 18.00
N GLN A 31 -19.64 -18.51 18.56
CA GLN A 31 -18.80 -19.00 19.66
C GLN A 31 -17.35 -19.22 19.24
N LYS A 32 -17.11 -19.78 18.04
CA LYS A 32 -15.76 -19.94 17.48
C LYS A 32 -15.10 -18.59 17.24
N ASP A 33 -15.82 -17.66 16.61
CA ASP A 33 -15.30 -16.33 16.30
C ASP A 33 -15.01 -15.54 17.58
N LYS A 34 -15.83 -15.68 18.64
CA LYS A 34 -15.55 -15.12 19.97
C LYS A 34 -14.26 -15.67 20.58
N GLN A 35 -13.99 -16.96 20.41
CA GLN A 35 -12.77 -17.57 20.94
C GLN A 35 -11.53 -17.08 20.19
N ILE A 36 -11.59 -17.01 18.86
CA ILE A 36 -10.54 -16.43 18.02
C ILE A 36 -10.32 -14.96 18.40
N TYR A 37 -11.39 -14.18 18.51
CA TYR A 37 -11.32 -12.76 18.86
C TYR A 37 -10.64 -12.53 20.22
N ARG A 38 -10.93 -13.36 21.23
CA ARG A 38 -10.29 -13.29 22.55
C ARG A 38 -8.82 -13.71 22.52
N ALA A 39 -8.43 -14.60 21.61
CA ALA A 39 -7.04 -15.02 21.44
C ALA A 39 -6.20 -14.02 20.63
N THR A 40 -6.84 -13.17 19.80
CA THR A 40 -6.16 -12.17 18.98
C THR A 40 -5.69 -10.97 19.81
N HIS A 41 -4.38 -10.70 19.80
CA HIS A 41 -3.80 -9.52 20.43
C HIS A 41 -3.93 -8.31 19.49
N ARG A 42 -4.68 -7.30 19.92
CA ARG A 42 -4.93 -6.08 19.13
C ARG A 42 -3.92 -5.00 19.51
N LEU A 43 -3.08 -4.62 18.56
CA LEU A 43 -2.06 -3.58 18.73
C LEU A 43 -2.46 -2.33 17.94
N LEU A 44 -2.28 -1.15 18.54
CA LEU A 44 -2.49 0.14 17.88
C LEU A 44 -1.16 0.89 17.83
N LEU A 45 -0.76 1.31 16.63
CA LEU A 45 0.43 2.12 16.43
C LEU A 45 0.02 3.60 16.40
N LEU A 46 0.50 4.38 17.37
CA LEU A 46 0.27 5.82 17.48
C LEU A 46 1.57 6.58 17.25
N GLY A 47 1.48 7.78 16.67
CA GLY A 47 2.64 8.64 16.41
C GLY A 47 2.31 9.73 15.41
N ALA A 48 3.17 10.74 15.30
CA ALA A 48 3.05 11.84 14.33
C ALA A 48 3.01 11.34 12.87
N GLY A 49 2.64 12.21 11.92
CA GLY A 49 2.84 11.93 10.49
C GLY A 49 4.28 11.48 10.23
N GLU A 50 4.47 10.54 9.29
CA GLU A 50 5.82 10.10 8.83
C GLU A 50 6.71 9.37 9.87
N SER A 51 6.26 9.17 11.11
CA SER A 51 6.96 8.42 12.19
C SER A 51 7.29 6.94 11.90
N GLY A 52 7.06 6.44 10.70
CA GLY A 52 7.41 5.06 10.32
C GLY A 52 6.41 3.98 10.76
N LYS A 53 5.21 4.34 11.23
CA LYS A 53 4.14 3.37 11.59
C LYS A 53 3.86 2.35 10.47
N SER A 54 3.75 2.84 9.23
CA SER A 54 3.56 1.98 8.06
C SER A 54 4.75 1.06 7.79
N THR A 55 5.97 1.49 8.13
CA THR A 55 7.18 0.67 8.03
C THR A 55 7.14 -0.50 9.01
N ILE A 56 6.71 -0.27 10.25
CA ILE A 56 6.55 -1.33 11.27
C ILE A 56 5.52 -2.37 10.79
N VAL A 57 4.38 -1.94 10.25
CA VAL A 57 3.37 -2.86 9.71
C VAL A 57 3.92 -3.67 8.53
N LYS A 58 4.68 -3.04 7.62
CA LYS A 58 5.34 -3.74 6.51
C LYS A 58 6.33 -4.79 7.01
N GLN A 59 7.12 -4.49 8.03
CA GLN A 59 8.06 -5.46 8.63
C GLN A 59 7.33 -6.63 9.29
N MET A 60 6.23 -6.36 9.99
CA MET A 60 5.40 -7.42 10.57
C MET A 60 4.86 -8.38 9.51
N ARG A 61 4.46 -7.85 8.34
CA ARG A 61 3.99 -8.65 7.21
C ARG A 61 5.12 -9.52 6.62
N ILE A 62 6.33 -8.95 6.45
CA ILE A 62 7.49 -9.69 5.92
C ILE A 62 7.83 -10.89 6.82
N LEU A 63 7.83 -10.70 8.14
CA LEU A 63 8.23 -11.74 9.09
C LEU A 63 7.16 -12.80 9.35
N HIS A 64 5.87 -12.44 9.31
CA HIS A 64 4.79 -13.30 9.82
C HIS A 64 3.74 -13.69 8.76
N VAL A 65 3.75 -13.11 7.57
CA VAL A 65 2.68 -13.30 6.56
C VAL A 65 3.27 -13.37 5.16
N ASN A 66 3.73 -14.55 4.71
CA ASN A 66 4.15 -14.94 3.33
C ASN A 66 4.74 -13.86 2.37
N GLY A 67 5.27 -12.75 2.89
CA GLY A 67 5.73 -11.59 2.14
C GLY A 67 4.66 -10.85 1.31
N PHE A 68 5.16 -10.18 0.28
CA PHE A 68 4.39 -9.48 -0.75
C PHE A 68 4.37 -10.29 -2.04
N SER A 69 3.21 -10.33 -2.70
CA SER A 69 3.07 -10.96 -4.02
C SER A 69 3.83 -10.19 -5.09
N GLU A 70 4.16 -10.85 -6.21
CA GLU A 70 4.82 -10.19 -7.35
C GLU A 70 3.98 -9.05 -7.94
N GLU A 71 2.65 -9.18 -7.91
CA GLU A 71 1.75 -8.13 -8.38
C GLU A 71 1.81 -6.87 -7.49
N GLU A 72 1.81 -7.06 -6.16
CA GLU A 72 1.98 -5.94 -5.23
C GLU A 72 3.35 -5.28 -5.38
N LYS A 73 4.41 -6.06 -5.64
CA LYS A 73 5.74 -5.50 -5.89
C LYS A 73 5.76 -4.65 -7.16
N LYS A 74 5.11 -5.10 -8.24
CA LYS A 74 5.01 -4.32 -9.49
C LYS A 74 4.30 -3.00 -9.28
N GLN A 75 3.17 -3.00 -8.56
CA GLN A 75 2.45 -1.77 -8.21
C GLN A 75 3.32 -0.82 -7.38
N LYS A 76 4.19 -1.35 -6.50
CA LYS A 76 5.13 -0.53 -5.73
C LYS A 76 6.24 0.11 -6.55
N ILE A 77 6.56 -0.39 -7.75
CA ILE A 77 7.57 0.23 -8.62
C ILE A 77 7.14 1.63 -9.03
N GLU A 78 5.86 1.83 -9.36
CA GLU A 78 5.32 3.14 -9.72
C GLU A 78 5.39 4.12 -8.56
N ASP A 79 5.02 3.67 -7.35
CA ASP A 79 5.16 4.45 -6.11
C ASP A 79 6.61 4.87 -5.86
N ILE A 80 7.57 3.95 -6.06
CA ILE A 80 9.01 4.23 -5.87
C ILE A 80 9.49 5.28 -6.87
N LYS A 81 9.14 5.12 -8.14
CA LYS A 81 9.48 6.09 -9.19
C LYS A 81 8.90 7.47 -8.87
N LYS A 82 7.66 7.52 -8.37
CA LYS A 82 7.01 8.78 -7.96
C LYS A 82 7.75 9.43 -6.81
N ASN A 83 8.09 8.67 -5.77
CA ASN A 83 8.82 9.19 -4.63
C ASN A 83 10.20 9.75 -5.00
N ILE A 84 10.92 9.10 -5.93
CA ILE A 84 12.23 9.59 -6.41
C ILE A 84 12.06 10.92 -7.12
N ARG A 85 11.09 11.02 -8.04
CA ARG A 85 10.78 12.28 -8.73
C ARG A 85 10.43 13.39 -7.73
N ASP A 86 9.48 13.12 -6.83
CA ASP A 86 8.98 14.10 -5.89
C ASP A 86 10.09 14.59 -4.94
N ALA A 87 11.00 13.68 -4.55
CA ALA A 87 12.20 14.03 -3.79
C ALA A 87 13.13 14.96 -4.58
N ILE A 88 13.44 14.65 -5.84
CA ILE A 88 14.32 15.49 -6.67
C ILE A 88 13.68 16.86 -6.92
N LEU A 89 12.38 16.92 -7.22
CA LEU A 89 11.62 18.17 -7.36
C LEU A 89 11.70 19.03 -6.09
N THR A 90 11.55 18.40 -4.93
CA THR A 90 11.63 19.10 -3.64
C THR A 90 13.03 19.66 -3.41
N ILE A 91 14.07 18.88 -3.71
CA ILE A 91 15.47 19.32 -3.55
C ILE A 91 15.78 20.49 -4.49
N THR A 92 15.51 20.35 -5.79
CA THR A 92 15.85 21.39 -6.77
C THR A 92 15.02 22.66 -6.56
N GLY A 93 13.76 22.54 -6.13
CA GLY A 93 12.95 23.67 -5.71
C GLY A 93 13.45 24.34 -4.43
N ALA A 94 14.02 23.57 -3.50
CA ALA A 94 14.58 24.12 -2.26
C ALA A 94 15.90 24.87 -2.50
N MET A 95 16.73 24.45 -3.46
CA MET A 95 18.03 25.08 -3.74
C MET A 95 17.96 26.60 -3.96
N SER A 96 16.88 27.08 -4.58
CA SER A 96 16.63 28.51 -4.82
C SER A 96 15.99 29.25 -3.65
N THR A 97 15.33 28.54 -2.72
CA THR A 97 14.63 29.12 -1.57
C THR A 97 15.48 29.17 -0.29
N LEU A 98 16.57 28.39 -0.24
CA LEU A 98 17.54 28.43 0.85
C LEU A 98 18.29 29.78 0.87
N VAL A 99 18.70 30.20 2.07
CA VAL A 99 19.43 31.45 2.29
C VAL A 99 20.79 31.12 2.95
N PRO A 100 21.93 31.37 2.28
CA PRO A 100 22.06 31.84 0.89
C PRO A 100 21.66 30.76 -0.14
N PRO A 101 21.26 31.15 -1.36
CA PRO A 101 20.91 30.20 -2.42
C PRO A 101 22.10 29.31 -2.80
N ILE A 102 21.83 28.04 -3.09
CA ILE A 102 22.87 27.07 -3.47
C ILE A 102 22.91 26.97 -5.01
N PRO A 103 23.97 27.46 -5.67
CA PRO A 103 24.13 27.29 -7.11
C PRO A 103 24.50 25.83 -7.45
N LEU A 104 24.22 25.42 -8.68
CA LEU A 104 24.77 24.17 -9.21
C LEU A 104 26.29 24.29 -9.32
N GLU A 105 26.99 23.20 -8.98
CA GLU A 105 28.44 23.10 -9.16
C GLU A 105 28.82 23.21 -10.65
N ASP A 106 28.08 22.47 -11.48
CA ASP A 106 28.20 22.52 -12.94
C ASP A 106 27.01 23.25 -13.58
N SER A 107 27.27 24.38 -14.22
CA SER A 107 26.27 25.13 -14.99
C SER A 107 25.68 24.33 -16.14
N ASN A 108 26.39 23.29 -16.62
CA ASN A 108 25.91 22.38 -17.65
C ASN A 108 24.72 21.52 -17.20
N ASN A 109 24.44 21.43 -15.90
CA ASN A 109 23.32 20.63 -15.39
C ASN A 109 22.02 21.45 -15.25
N GLN A 110 22.04 22.73 -15.57
CA GLN A 110 20.87 23.62 -15.44
C GLN A 110 19.66 23.10 -16.24
N TRP A 111 19.88 22.63 -17.48
CA TRP A 111 18.81 22.07 -18.31
C TRP A 111 18.14 20.83 -17.70
N MET A 112 18.86 20.07 -16.87
CA MET A 112 18.29 18.92 -16.17
C MET A 112 17.34 19.37 -15.06
N VAL A 113 17.72 20.44 -14.34
CA VAL A 113 16.86 21.05 -13.32
C VAL A 113 15.60 21.59 -13.96
N ASP A 114 15.75 22.34 -15.05
CA ASP A 114 14.63 22.92 -15.79
C ASP A 114 13.71 21.81 -16.34
N TYR A 115 14.27 20.75 -16.92
CA TYR A 115 13.50 19.59 -17.39
C TYR A 115 12.68 18.93 -16.27
N ILE A 116 13.29 18.76 -15.09
CA ILE A 116 12.60 18.14 -13.95
C ILE A 116 11.49 19.08 -13.44
N GLN A 117 11.74 20.37 -13.33
CA GLN A 117 10.76 21.35 -12.84
C GLN A 117 9.60 21.59 -13.81
N ASP A 118 9.85 21.57 -15.12
CA ASP A 118 8.84 21.91 -16.14
C ASP A 118 8.10 20.68 -16.69
N VAL A 119 8.81 19.58 -16.93
CA VAL A 119 8.26 18.39 -17.60
C VAL A 119 7.90 17.30 -16.59
N ALA A 120 8.79 17.05 -15.63
CA ALA A 120 8.57 15.97 -14.67
C ALA A 120 7.53 16.29 -13.58
N SER A 121 7.18 17.56 -13.40
CA SER A 121 6.13 18.01 -12.47
C SER A 121 4.71 17.67 -12.93
N SER A 122 4.52 17.21 -14.16
CA SER A 122 3.21 16.77 -14.68
C SER A 122 2.68 15.52 -13.96
N PRO A 123 1.38 15.48 -13.60
CA PRO A 123 0.77 14.31 -12.94
C PRO A 123 0.76 13.05 -13.83
N ASP A 124 0.74 13.23 -15.16
CA ASP A 124 0.74 12.15 -16.16
C ASP A 124 2.14 11.91 -16.75
N PHE A 125 3.20 12.22 -15.99
CA PHE A 125 4.56 12.02 -16.47
C PHE A 125 4.84 10.54 -16.73
N ASP A 126 5.04 10.23 -18.01
CA ASP A 126 5.45 8.91 -18.46
C ASP A 126 6.94 8.69 -18.21
N TYR A 127 7.25 7.64 -17.47
CA TYR A 127 8.63 7.32 -17.14
C TYR A 127 9.30 6.66 -18.34
N PRO A 128 10.41 7.21 -18.84
CA PRO A 128 11.10 6.60 -19.97
C PRO A 128 11.46 5.14 -19.63
N PRO A 129 11.29 4.21 -20.58
CA PRO A 129 11.66 2.82 -20.37
C PRO A 129 13.17 2.76 -20.06
N VAL A 130 13.53 1.85 -19.16
CA VAL A 130 14.88 1.65 -18.58
C VAL A 130 15.99 1.49 -19.63
N CYS A 131 15.63 1.30 -20.90
CA CYS A 131 16.53 1.02 -22.02
C CYS A 131 17.28 2.22 -22.61
N SER A 132 16.95 3.48 -22.28
CA SER A 132 17.68 4.65 -22.84
C SER A 132 18.70 5.32 -21.91
N PHE A 133 18.73 4.97 -20.61
CA PHE A 133 19.64 5.62 -19.64
C PHE A 133 20.94 4.83 -19.37
N ARG A 134 21.23 3.79 -20.16
CA ARG A 134 22.44 2.98 -19.98
C ARG A 134 23.73 3.73 -20.35
N SER A 135 23.64 4.92 -20.94
CA SER A 135 24.83 5.72 -21.27
C SER A 135 25.35 6.62 -20.14
N TYR A 136 24.56 6.91 -19.10
CA TYR A 136 24.97 7.85 -18.02
C TYR A 136 24.99 7.25 -16.62
N VAL A 137 24.22 6.19 -16.33
CA VAL A 137 24.19 5.59 -14.98
C VAL A 137 25.40 4.68 -14.69
N ILE A 138 26.11 4.19 -15.72
CA ILE A 138 27.30 3.33 -15.54
C ILE A 138 28.49 4.08 -14.90
N MET A 139 28.48 5.43 -14.89
CA MET A 139 29.61 6.17 -14.31
C MET A 139 29.59 6.27 -12.77
N ILE A 140 28.47 5.93 -12.11
CA ILE A 140 28.36 6.01 -10.64
C ILE A 140 28.68 4.66 -9.97
N ASP A 141 28.47 3.53 -10.65
CA ASP A 141 28.73 2.20 -10.06
C ASP A 141 30.23 1.84 -9.96
N LEU A 142 31.11 2.51 -10.71
CA LEU A 142 32.56 2.19 -10.70
C LEU A 142 33.37 2.89 -9.60
N THR A 143 32.78 3.79 -8.82
CA THR A 143 33.51 4.48 -7.72
C THR A 143 33.21 3.91 -6.34
N PHE A 144 32.28 2.95 -6.20
CA PHE A 144 31.88 2.40 -4.90
C PHE A 144 32.37 0.97 -4.62
N GLN A 145 33.22 0.40 -5.48
CA GLN A 145 33.76 -0.97 -5.29
C GLN A 145 35.27 -1.02 -4.98
N PHE A 146 35.91 0.13 -4.72
CA PHE A 146 37.26 0.20 -4.16
C PHE A 146 37.35 1.31 -3.10
N SER A 147 36.82 1.05 -1.90
CA SER A 147 37.38 1.52 -0.64
C SER A 147 36.87 0.69 0.53
#